data_AF-A0A0M1JM74-F1
#
_entry.id   AF-A0A0M1JM74-F1
#
_cell.length_a   1.000
_cell.length_b   1.000
_cell.length_c   1.000
_cell.angle_alpha   90.00
_cell.angle_beta   90.00
_cell.angle_gamma   90.00
#
_symmetry.space_group_name_H-M   'P 1'
#
loop_
_entity.id
_entity.type
_entity.pdbx_description
1 polymer ?
#
loop_
_entity_poly.entity_id
_entity_poly.type
_entity_poly.pdbx_seq_one_letter_code
_entity_poly.pdbx_strand_id
1 'polypeptide(L)' 'METHHIIPVAEGGQNDIENLVHLHQACHKQVHSKSKSNRLK' A
#
# COMPACT_ATOMS: atom_id res chain seq x y z
N MET A 1 3.07 -4.92 -13.44
CA MET A 1 2.98 -3.77 -12.52
C MET A 1 1.67 -3.89 -11.76
N GLU A 2 1.61 -3.46 -10.50
CA GLU A 2 0.41 -3.49 -9.66
C GLU A 2 0.12 -2.08 -9.13
N THR A 3 -1.16 -1.75 -9.01
CA THR A 3 -1.61 -0.48 -8.43
C THR A 3 -1.77 -0.65 -6.93
N HIS A 4 -1.17 0.27 -6.17
CA HIS A 4 -1.13 0.28 -4.71
C HIS A 4 -1.83 1.52 -4.19
N HIS A 5 -2.68 1.37 -3.17
CA HIS A 5 -3.24 2.50 -2.44
C HIS A 5 -2.25 3.03 -1.41
N ILE A 6 -1.92 4.32 -1.46
CA ILE A 6 -1.03 4.98 -0.50
C ILE A 6 -1.67 4.97 0.89
N ILE A 7 -2.95 5.35 0.96
CA ILE A 7 -3.83 5.15 2.12
C ILE A 7 -4.60 3.86 1.88
N PRO A 8 -4.47 2.83 2.72
CA PRO A 8 -5.21 1.59 2.57
C PRO A 8 -6.72 1.82 2.59
N VAL A 9 -7.45 1.02 1.83
CA VAL A 9 -8.93 1.04 1.82
C VAL A 9 -9.50 0.81 3.22
N ALA A 10 -8.85 -0.03 4.03
CA ALA A 10 -9.25 -0.28 5.42
C ALA A 10 -9.18 0.95 6.33
N GLU A 11 -8.39 1.97 5.95
CA GLU A 11 -8.22 3.24 6.67
C GLU A 11 -8.98 4.39 5.99
N GLY A 12 -9.83 4.09 5.00
CA GLY A 12 -10.64 5.08 4.29
C GLY A 12 -10.02 5.61 2.99
N GLY A 13 -8.96 4.97 2.49
CA GLY A 13 -8.36 5.32 1.20
C GLY A 13 -9.34 5.16 0.03
N GLN A 14 -9.43 6.19 -0.81
CA GLN A 14 -10.30 6.22 -1.98
C GLN A 14 -9.56 5.78 -3.26
N ASN A 15 -10.29 5.59 -4.35
CA ASN A 15 -9.72 5.14 -5.64
C ASN A 15 -9.27 6.31 -6.54
N ASP A 16 -9.00 7.47 -5.96
CA ASP A 16 -8.51 8.64 -6.66
C ASP A 16 -7.08 8.44 -7.14
N ILE A 17 -6.75 9.02 -8.30
CA ILE A 17 -5.43 8.89 -8.93
C ILE A 17 -4.31 9.35 -7.98
N GLU A 18 -4.58 10.35 -7.14
CA GLU A 18 -3.65 10.83 -6.12
C GLU A 18 -3.34 9.82 -5.01
N ASN A 19 -4.26 8.88 -4.74
CA ASN A 19 -4.09 7.82 -3.75
C ASN A 19 -3.56 6.52 -4.38
N LEU A 20 -3.33 6.47 -5.69
CA LEU A 20 -2.88 5.28 -6.41
C LEU A 20 -1.45 5.44 -6.91
N VAL A 21 -0.60 4.46 -6.61
CA VAL A 21 0.77 4.39 -7.13
C VAL A 21 1.02 3.07 -7.84
N HIS A 22 1.68 3.12 -8.99
CA HIS A 22 2.07 1.92 -9.73
C HIS A 22 3.41 1.41 -9.21
N LEU A 23 3.43 0.17 -8.72
CA LEU A 23 4.62 -0.48 -8.20
C LEU A 23 4.92 -1.77 -8.97
N HIS A 24 6.18 -2.18 -8.94
CA HIS A 24 6.53 -3.54 -9.31
C HIS A 24 5.90 -4.52 -8.32
N GLN A 25 5.53 -5.71 -8.78
CA GLN A 25 4.90 -6.73 -7.94
C GLN A 25 5.78 -7.11 -6.73
N ALA A 26 7.10 -7.17 -6.91
CA ALA A 26 8.04 -7.43 -5.81
C ALA A 26 8.05 -6.28 -4.78
N CYS A 27 8.05 -5.03 -5.23
CA CYS A 27 8.01 -3.85 -4.36
C CYS A 27 6.68 -3.76 -3.61
N HIS A 28 5.57 -4.02 -4.30
CA HIS A 28 4.23 -4.02 -3.72
C HIS A 28 4.12 -5.04 -2.57
N LYS A 29 4.62 -6.27 -2.78
CA LYS A 29 4.71 -7.30 -1.73
C LYS A 29 5.56 -6.86 -0.54
N GLN A 30 6.70 -6.19 -0.78
CA GLN A 30 7.59 -5.72 0.30
C GLN A 30 6.92 -4.64 1.17
N VAL A 31 6.22 -3.68 0.57
CA VAL A 31 5.50 -2.62 1.31
C VAL A 31 4.43 -3.21 2.22
N HIS A 32 3.60 -4.11 1.69
CA HIS A 32 2.58 -4.81 2.49
C HIS A 32 3.18 -5.72 3.57
N SER A 33 4.34 -6.32 3.30
CA SER A 33 5.02 -7.17 4.29
C SER A 33 5.63 -6.37 5.44
N LYS A 34 6.16 -5.17 5.18
CA LYS A 34 6.71 -4.27 6.22
C LYS A 34 5.63 -3.70 7.14
N SER A 35 4.43 -3.44 6.63
CA SER A 35 3.31 -2.91 7.43
C SER A 35 2.90 -3.81 8.62
N LYS A 36 3.15 -5.12 8.53
CA LYS A 36 2.88 -6.08 9.62
C LYS A 36 3.88 -6.00 10.79
N SER A 37 5.01 -5.31 10.62
CA SER A 37 6.10 -5.29 11.60
C SER A 37 6.12 -4.08 12.54
N ASN A 38 5.15 -3.14 12.43
CA ASN A 38 5.15 -1.93 13.27
C ASN A 38 4.13 -1.97 14.43
N ARG A 39 3.56 -3.14 14.76
CA ARG A 39 2.72 -3.33 15.97
C ARG A 39 3.57 -3.70 17.20
N LEU A 40 4.69 -3.01 17.40
CA LEU A 40 5.47 -3.03 18.63
C LEU A 40 6.04 -1.63 18.85
N LYS A 41 5.27 -0.80 19.53
CA LYS A 41 5.74 0.22 20.48
C LYS A 41 4.59 0.57 21.41
#